data_AF-A0A6F9EFW7-F1
#
_entry.id   AF-A0A6F9EFW7-F1
#
_cell.length_a   1.000
_cell.length_b   1.000
_cell.length_c   1.000
_cell.angle_alpha   90.00
_cell.angle_beta   90.00
_cell.angle_gamma   90.00
#
_symmetry.space_group_name_H-M   'P 1'
#
loop_
_entity.id
_entity.type
_entity.pdbx_description
1 polymer ?
#
loop_
_entity_poly.entity_id
_entity_poly.type
_entity_poly.pdbx_seq_one_letter_code
_entity_poly.pdbx_strand_id
1 'polypeptide(L)'
;MEASGRTVGPAFMGMMLLVVFGFLGWVIAAYMAKILPFLRWMSKYGHGLAPATRRAPRERLVGVRDMMPQVPTGVALLGFAGGAVLLAAGSWSGREELAWIGAVVGVLAWLVYAGAMWAVYRR
;
A
#
# COMPACT_ATOMS: atom_id res chain seq x y z
N MET A 1 30.67 28.01 -22.01
CA MET A 1 30.11 26.66 -22.15
C MET A 1 28.98 26.54 -21.15
N GLU A 2 27.78 26.96 -21.55
CA GLU A 2 26.59 26.87 -20.72
C GLU A 2 26.13 25.42 -20.69
N ALA A 3 26.21 24.79 -19.51
CA ALA A 3 25.52 23.54 -19.27
C ALA A 3 24.02 23.83 -19.34
N SER A 4 23.41 23.51 -20.47
CA SER A 4 21.96 23.40 -20.65
C SER A 4 21.45 22.27 -19.73
N GLY A 5 21.33 22.57 -18.44
CA GLY A 5 20.56 21.77 -17.52
C GLY A 5 19.11 21.87 -17.95
N ARG A 6 18.63 20.89 -18.72
CA ARG A 6 17.20 20.74 -18.97
C ARG A 6 16.51 20.54 -17.63
N THR A 7 16.06 21.62 -17.02
CA THR A 7 15.14 21.58 -15.90
C THR A 7 13.89 20.89 -16.41
N VAL A 8 13.69 19.67 -15.94
CA VAL A 8 12.52 18.87 -16.22
C VAL A 8 11.31 19.72 -15.83
N GLY A 9 10.47 20.11 -16.79
CA GLY A 9 9.38 21.03 -16.55
C GLY A 9 8.41 20.48 -15.48
N PRO A 10 7.76 21.36 -14.70
CA PRO A 10 6.87 20.97 -13.59
C PRO A 10 5.77 19.98 -14.02
N ALA A 11 5.33 20.06 -15.28
CA ALA A 11 4.38 19.13 -15.87
C ALA A 11 4.93 17.71 -16.07
N PHE A 12 6.18 17.57 -16.52
CA PHE A 12 6.82 16.27 -16.67
C PHE A 12 7.10 15.66 -15.29
N MET A 13 7.51 16.48 -14.32
CA MET A 13 7.75 16.04 -12.95
C MET A 13 6.46 15.56 -12.27
N GLY A 14 5.36 16.31 -12.39
CA GLY A 14 4.04 15.88 -11.90
C GLY A 14 3.55 14.58 -12.53
N MET A 15 3.73 14.41 -13.84
CA MET A 15 3.39 13.19 -14.55
C MET A 15 4.25 11.99 -14.11
N MET A 16 5.57 12.17 -13.96
CA MET A 16 6.45 11.14 -13.41
C MET A 16 6.03 10.72 -12.00
N LEU A 17 5.73 11.68 -11.13
CA LEU A 17 5.27 11.38 -9.77
C LEU A 17 3.97 10.58 -9.80
N LEU A 18 2.99 10.98 -10.62
CA LEU A 18 1.73 10.27 -10.73
C LEU A 18 1.91 8.83 -11.24
N VAL A 19 2.78 8.63 -12.23
CA VAL A 19 3.09 7.30 -12.76
C VAL A 19 3.82 6.44 -11.72
N VAL A 20 4.86 6.99 -11.07
CA VAL A 20 5.65 6.25 -10.07
C VAL A 20 4.79 5.90 -8.87
N PHE A 21 4.06 6.86 -8.29
CA PHE A 21 3.20 6.62 -7.14
C PHE A 21 1.97 5.78 -7.48
N GLY A 22 1.42 5.93 -8.69
CA GLY A 22 0.35 5.07 -9.19
C GLY A 22 0.81 3.61 -9.37
N PHE A 23 2.00 3.41 -9.95
CA PHE A 23 2.61 2.09 -10.08
C PHE A 23 2.93 1.47 -8.72
N LEU A 24 3.52 2.24 -7.80
CA LEU A 24 3.77 1.81 -6.42
C LEU A 24 2.46 1.43 -5.73
N GLY A 25 1.42 2.27 -5.81
CA GLY A 25 0.11 1.99 -5.24
C GLY A 25 -0.51 0.71 -5.80
N TRP A 26 -0.37 0.48 -7.11
CA TRP A 26 -0.81 -0.75 -7.76
C TRP A 26 -0.05 -1.98 -7.29
N VAL A 27 1.29 -1.91 -7.23
CA VAL A 27 2.13 -3.01 -6.74
C VAL A 27 1.82 -3.32 -5.28
N ILE A 28 1.65 -2.29 -4.45
CA ILE A 28 1.23 -2.42 -3.05
C ILE A 28 -0.14 -3.11 -3.00
N ALA A 29 -1.14 -2.63 -3.74
CA ALA A 29 -2.47 -3.23 -3.78
C ALA A 29 -2.48 -4.70 -4.26
N ALA A 30 -1.65 -5.04 -5.25
CA ALA A 30 -1.49 -6.41 -5.73
C ALA A 30 -0.81 -7.30 -4.67
N TYR A 31 0.24 -6.79 -4.02
CA TYR A 31 0.91 -7.46 -2.90
C TYR A 31 -0.06 -7.68 -1.73
N MET A 32 -0.88 -6.68 -1.43
CA MET A 32 -1.95 -6.70 -0.43
C MET A 32 -2.98 -7.78 -0.72
N ALA A 33 -3.60 -7.74 -1.89
CA ALA A 33 -4.73 -8.60 -2.21
C ALA A 33 -4.35 -10.09 -2.30
N LYS A 34 -3.10 -10.40 -2.66
CA LYS A 34 -2.71 -11.76 -3.03
C LYS A 34 -1.58 -12.35 -2.19
N ILE A 35 -0.50 -11.58 -1.97
CA ILE A 35 0.73 -12.13 -1.36
C ILE A 35 0.61 -12.23 0.15
N LEU A 36 0.04 -11.22 0.82
CA LEU A 36 -0.09 -11.23 2.28
C LEU A 36 -1.04 -12.31 2.83
N PRO A 37 -2.25 -12.50 2.27
CA PRO A 37 -3.11 -13.62 2.67
C PRO A 37 -2.41 -14.97 2.45
N PHE A 38 -1.69 -15.12 1.34
CA PHE A 38 -0.95 -16.34 1.03
C PHE A 38 0.20 -16.60 2.01
N LEU A 39 1.02 -15.58 2.32
CA LEU A 39 2.11 -15.69 3.30
C LEU A 39 1.58 -16.03 4.70
N ARG A 40 0.45 -15.44 5.10
CA ARG A 40 -0.17 -15.73 6.39
C ARG A 40 -0.77 -17.13 6.44
N TRP A 41 -1.37 -17.59 5.34
CA TRP A 41 -1.83 -18.96 5.20
C TRP A 41 -0.64 -19.95 5.27
N MET A 42 0.45 -19.70 4.56
CA MET A 42 1.67 -20.50 4.61
C MET A 42 2.33 -20.48 6.00
N SER A 43 2.33 -19.34 6.71
CA SER A 43 2.87 -19.27 8.07
C SER A 43 2.03 -20.08 9.07
N LYS A 44 0.70 -20.09 8.91
CA LYS A 44 -0.21 -20.77 9.84
C LYS A 44 -0.42 -22.26 9.52
N TYR A 45 -0.35 -22.64 8.25
CA TYR A 45 -0.67 -23.98 7.76
C TYR A 45 0.47 -24.66 6.98
N GLY A 46 1.52 -23.93 6.62
CA GLY A 46 2.67 -24.45 5.85
C GLY A 46 3.69 -25.19 6.71
N HIS A 47 3.61 -25.09 8.05
CA HIS A 47 4.39 -25.92 8.96
C HIS A 47 3.68 -27.25 9.20
N GLY A 48 3.61 -28.03 8.12
CA GLY A 48 3.07 -29.38 8.13
C GLY A 48 1.60 -29.43 7.77
N LEU A 49 1.34 -30.17 6.69
CA LEU A 49 0.29 -31.20 6.63
C LEU A 49 0.49 -32.24 7.78
N ALA A 50 0.67 -31.76 9.01
CA ALA A 50 0.69 -32.57 10.21
C ALA A 50 -0.75 -33.07 10.42
N PRO A 51 -0.96 -34.31 10.85
CA PRO A 51 -2.25 -35.00 10.83
C PRO A 51 -3.29 -34.44 11.84
N ALA A 52 -3.14 -33.19 12.28
CA ALA A 52 -4.09 -32.47 13.11
C ALA A 52 -5.37 -32.07 12.33
N THR A 53 -5.28 -31.88 11.01
CA THR A 53 -6.47 -31.64 10.15
C THR A 53 -7.39 -32.86 10.02
N ARG A 54 -6.99 -34.05 10.50
CA ARG A 54 -7.87 -35.23 10.56
C ARG A 54 -8.70 -35.35 11.84
N ARG A 55 -8.51 -34.51 12.87
CA ARG A 55 -9.14 -34.72 14.19
C ARG A 55 -10.09 -33.63 14.70
N ALA A 56 -10.25 -32.50 14.03
CA ALA A 56 -11.16 -31.45 14.51
C ALA A 56 -12.23 -31.09 13.46
N PRO A 57 -13.46 -31.61 13.54
CA PRO A 57 -14.54 -31.29 12.60
C PRO A 57 -15.19 -29.91 12.85
N ARG A 58 -14.45 -28.95 13.43
CA ARG A 58 -15.00 -27.65 13.87
C ARG A 58 -14.13 -26.42 13.64
N GLU A 59 -12.93 -26.55 13.06
CA GLU A 59 -12.15 -25.36 12.74
C GLU A 59 -12.71 -24.71 11.46
N ARG A 60 -13.50 -23.66 11.67
CA ARG A 60 -13.99 -22.73 10.66
C ARG A 60 -12.84 -22.38 9.71
N LEU A 61 -12.99 -22.70 8.42
CA LEU A 61 -12.07 -22.25 7.37
C LEU A 61 -11.82 -20.76 7.56
N VAL A 62 -10.59 -20.40 7.95
CA VAL A 62 -10.18 -19.02 8.17
C VAL A 62 -10.31 -18.32 6.83
N GLY A 63 -11.27 -17.41 6.72
CA GLY A 63 -11.54 -16.72 5.46
C GLY A 63 -10.42 -15.75 5.14
N VAL A 64 -10.27 -15.37 3.86
CA VAL A 64 -9.35 -14.30 3.43
C VAL A 64 -9.55 -13.01 4.25
N ARG A 65 -10.79 -12.78 4.72
CA ARG A 65 -11.17 -11.69 5.63
C ARG A 65 -10.48 -11.72 6.99
N ASP A 66 -10.17 -12.90 7.51
CA ASP A 66 -9.48 -13.06 8.79
C ASP A 66 -7.96 -12.96 8.62
N MET A 67 -7.46 -13.14 7.38
CA MET A 67 -6.04 -13.10 7.05
C MET A 67 -5.52 -11.68 6.82
N MET A 68 -6.41 -10.73 6.52
CA MET A 68 -6.01 -9.36 6.20
C MET A 68 -6.96 -8.31 6.81
N PRO A 69 -6.44 -7.20 7.35
CA PRO A 69 -7.30 -6.14 7.88
C PRO A 69 -7.84 -5.29 6.71
N GLN A 70 -8.97 -5.70 6.13
CA GLN A 70 -9.52 -5.12 4.89
C GLN A 70 -9.81 -3.63 4.99
N VAL A 71 -10.40 -3.20 6.11
CA VAL A 71 -10.80 -1.79 6.32
C VAL A 71 -9.60 -0.85 6.36
N PRO A 72 -8.59 -1.03 7.24
CA PRO A 72 -7.44 -0.12 7.26
C PRO A 72 -6.58 -0.23 6.00
N THR A 73 -6.55 -1.40 5.34
CA THR A 73 -5.86 -1.53 4.04
C THR A 73 -6.55 -0.71 2.96
N GLY A 74 -7.89 -0.75 2.90
CA GLY A 74 -8.66 0.07 1.97
C GLY A 74 -8.49 1.57 2.24
N VAL A 75 -8.55 1.98 3.51
CA VAL A 75 -8.33 3.38 3.92
C VAL A 75 -6.92 3.85 3.54
N ALA A 76 -5.90 3.02 3.77
CA ALA A 76 -4.53 3.37 3.41
C ALA A 76 -4.32 3.46 1.89
N LEU A 77 -4.90 2.54 1.11
CA LEU A 77 -4.81 2.60 -0.36
C LEU A 77 -5.48 3.86 -0.92
N LEU A 78 -6.67 4.20 -0.41
CA LEU A 78 -7.37 5.42 -0.81
C LEU A 78 -6.61 6.68 -0.37
N GLY A 79 -6.06 6.69 0.85
CA GLY A 79 -5.24 7.79 1.35
C GLY A 79 -3.96 7.98 0.53
N PHE A 80 -3.30 6.87 0.16
CA PHE A 80 -2.08 6.92 -0.65
C PHE A 80 -2.37 7.39 -2.08
N ALA A 81 -3.45 6.89 -2.70
CA ALA A 81 -3.89 7.34 -4.02
C ALA A 81 -4.28 8.83 -4.00
N GLY A 82 -5.03 9.27 -2.99
CA GLY A 82 -5.38 10.67 -2.80
C GLY A 82 -4.16 11.56 -2.60
N GLY A 83 -3.22 11.15 -1.75
CA GLY A 83 -1.96 11.85 -1.51
C GLY A 83 -1.10 11.97 -2.77
N ALA A 84 -1.01 10.91 -3.58
CA ALA A 84 -0.29 10.90 -4.85
C ALA A 84 -0.92 11.86 -5.88
N VAL A 85 -2.25 11.90 -5.97
CA VAL A 85 -2.97 12.84 -6.85
C VAL A 85 -2.74 14.28 -6.40
N LEU A 86 -2.84 14.57 -5.09
CA LEU A 86 -2.57 15.89 -4.53
C LEU A 86 -1.12 16.33 -4.77
N LEU A 87 -0.16 15.42 -4.60
CA LEU A 87 1.25 15.65 -4.84
C LEU A 87 1.50 16.01 -6.32
N ALA A 88 0.94 15.23 -7.24
CA ALA A 88 1.05 15.47 -8.67
C ALA A 88 0.36 16.78 -9.09
N ALA A 89 -0.83 17.06 -8.54
CA ALA A 89 -1.58 18.29 -8.80
C ALA A 89 -0.82 19.53 -8.29
N GLY A 90 -0.23 19.46 -7.08
CA GLY A 90 0.60 20.52 -6.53
C GLY A 90 1.85 20.78 -7.38
N SER A 91 2.51 19.71 -7.83
CA SER A 91 3.67 19.77 -8.72
C SER A 91 3.32 20.37 -10.09
N TRP A 92 2.16 20.05 -10.65
CA TRP A 92 1.66 20.63 -11.91
C TRP A 92 1.34 22.12 -11.79
N SER A 93 0.73 22.50 -10.67
CA SER A 93 0.24 23.86 -10.43
C SER A 93 1.35 24.81 -9.94
N GLY A 94 2.56 24.30 -9.70
CA GLY A 94 3.64 25.06 -9.03
C GLY A 94 3.30 25.46 -7.59
N ARG A 95 2.29 24.83 -6.98
CA ARG A 95 1.83 25.14 -5.62
C ARG A 95 2.44 24.16 -4.64
N GLU A 96 3.52 24.59 -4.00
CA GLU A 96 4.26 23.77 -3.03
C GLU A 96 3.38 23.30 -1.86
N GLU A 97 2.42 24.11 -1.41
CA GLU A 97 1.49 23.76 -0.33
C GLU A 97 0.66 22.50 -0.64
N LEU A 98 0.14 22.39 -1.88
CA LEU A 98 -0.62 21.23 -2.32
C LEU A 98 0.26 19.98 -2.42
N ALA A 99 1.51 20.15 -2.86
CA ALA A 99 2.47 19.06 -2.92
C ALA A 99 2.80 18.56 -1.50
N TRP A 100 3.02 19.47 -0.56
CA TRP A 100 3.29 19.14 0.84
C TRP A 100 2.12 18.40 1.50
N ILE A 101 0.90 18.88 1.30
CA ILE A 101 -0.32 18.21 1.80
C ILE A 101 -0.42 16.79 1.23
N GLY A 102 -0.19 16.63 -0.09
CA GLY A 102 -0.20 15.32 -0.74
C GLY A 102 0.84 14.36 -0.15
N ALA A 103 2.05 14.84 0.10
CA ALA A 103 3.12 14.06 0.73
C ALA A 103 2.75 13.62 2.16
N VAL A 104 2.23 14.54 2.98
CA VAL A 104 1.82 14.25 4.36
C VAL A 104 0.70 13.22 4.40
N VAL A 105 -0.31 13.37 3.54
CA VAL A 105 -1.42 12.41 3.44
C VAL A 105 -0.89 11.03 3.04
N GLY A 106 0.03 10.96 2.09
CA GLY A 106 0.67 9.70 1.68
C GLY A 106 1.44 9.02 2.82
N VAL A 107 2.22 9.78 3.59
CA VAL A 107 2.96 9.26 4.77
C VAL A 107 2.02 8.76 5.85
N LEU A 108 0.96 9.51 6.17
CA LEU A 108 -0.04 9.10 7.17
C LEU A 108 -0.77 7.82 6.75
N ALA A 109 -1.15 7.72 5.47
CA ALA A 109 -1.77 6.52 4.93
C ALA A 109 -0.84 5.29 5.07
N TRP A 110 0.46 5.47 4.83
CA TRP A 110 1.46 4.42 5.02
C TRP A 110 1.59 3.98 6.49
N LEU A 111 1.59 4.92 7.43
CA LEU A 111 1.67 4.62 8.86
C LEU A 111 0.44 3.87 9.36
N VAL A 112 -0.77 4.27 8.94
CA VAL A 112 -2.02 3.56 9.26
C VAL A 112 -1.95 2.12 8.77
N TYR A 113 -1.44 1.92 7.56
CA TYR A 113 -1.25 0.58 7.00
C TYR A 113 -0.23 -0.25 7.80
N ALA A 114 0.96 0.29 8.05
CA ALA A 114 2.01 -0.39 8.80
C ALA A 114 1.52 -0.78 10.21
N GLY A 115 0.79 0.11 10.88
CA GLY A 115 0.19 -0.15 12.19
C GLY A 115 -0.87 -1.25 12.15
N ALA A 116 -1.74 -1.25 11.14
CA ALA A 116 -2.75 -2.30 10.97
C ALA A 116 -2.12 -3.68 10.71
N MET A 117 -1.07 -3.72 9.90
CA MET A 117 -0.32 -4.95 9.63
C MET A 117 0.40 -5.45 10.89
N TRP A 118 1.07 -4.56 11.61
CA TRP A 118 1.70 -4.90 12.88
C TRP A 118 0.71 -5.55 13.85
N ALA A 119 -0.47 -4.93 14.03
CA ALA A 119 -1.51 -5.45 14.93
C ALA A 119 -2.01 -6.85 14.53
N VAL A 120 -2.03 -7.14 13.24
CA VAL A 120 -2.48 -8.43 12.70
C VAL A 120 -1.40 -9.52 12.81
N TYR A 121 -0.13 -9.16 12.65
CA TYR A 121 1.00 -10.10 12.73
C TYR A 121 1.48 -10.37 14.16
N ARG A 122 1.12 -9.52 15.12
CA ARG A 122 1.42 -9.75 16.54
C ARG A 122 0.41 -10.69 17.23
N ARG A 123 -0.67 -11.08 16.55
CA ARG A 123 -1.72 -11.98 17.04
C ARG A 123 -1.54 -13.38 16.46
#